data_AF-A0A5R8Y3L7-F1
#
_entry.id   AF-A0A5R8Y3L7-F1
#
_cell.length_a   1.000
_cell.length_b   1.000
_cell.length_c   1.000
_cell.angle_alpha   90.00
_cell.angle_beta   90.00
_cell.angle_gamma   90.00
#
_symmetry.space_group_name_H-M   'P 1'
#
loop_
_entity.id
_entity.type
_entity.pdbx_description
1 polymer ?
#
loop_
_entity_poly.entity_id
_entity_poly.type
_entity_poly.pdbx_seq_one_letter_code
_entity_poly.pdbx_strand_id
1 'polypeptide(L)'
;MEKKKSLKKSYYEIYENITSIKINEIESEHEIISLIMKINMNQSLGTLNENTINAELISQIFRSNEDSLSKLLLIDQELFEIKFKLYIYLIDLFNQLCKIYSKNDSKRKLVEPIIEALIESKTFLKIKLQLNEEKINIINNHIGQARYKFSHLSYFEIEGKDIDYVFEYYQSKCEKIVHGFELSKDSSFLSYLKNDKEIEKNIFINNLSFLLLKMHYEIKYFHPKLKFWDNPYYKKIVDFFYESTNLENIDKSLEKNFEKLLVEEFIKTSFYLEAKGISVIDEKIQLLQLNTDEYKQLIDIITSKINVDNAG
;
A
#
# COMPACT_ATOMS: atom_id res chain seq x y z
N MET A 1 39.88 -2.61 13.92
CA MET A 1 39.86 -3.24 12.57
C MET A 1 39.03 -4.52 12.53
N GLU A 2 39.12 -5.39 13.55
CA GLU A 2 38.35 -6.66 13.61
C GLU A 2 36.83 -6.49 13.74
N LYS A 3 36.33 -5.57 14.60
CA LYS A 3 34.89 -5.27 14.70
C LYS A 3 34.25 -4.83 13.37
N LYS A 4 35.00 -4.04 12.58
CA LYS A 4 34.55 -3.56 11.25
C LYS A 4 34.49 -4.72 10.23
N LYS A 5 35.48 -5.62 10.23
CA LYS A 5 35.47 -6.83 9.40
C LYS A 5 34.34 -7.79 9.79
N SER A 6 34.08 -7.94 11.08
CA SER A 6 32.98 -8.77 11.60
C SER A 6 31.60 -8.21 11.20
N LEU A 7 31.37 -6.90 11.34
CA LEU A 7 30.11 -6.27 10.95
C LEU A 7 29.84 -6.37 9.44
N LYS A 8 30.88 -6.15 8.62
CA LYS A 8 30.80 -6.30 7.16
C LYS A 8 30.40 -7.72 6.78
N LYS A 9 31.04 -8.73 7.35
CA LYS A 9 30.71 -10.15 7.13
C LYS A 9 29.24 -10.44 7.45
N SER A 10 28.74 -10.00 8.60
CA SER A 10 27.35 -10.23 9.00
C SER A 10 26.34 -9.58 8.04
N TYR A 11 26.57 -8.35 7.57
CA TYR A 11 25.68 -7.73 6.58
C TYR A 11 25.67 -8.46 5.24
N TYR A 12 26.82 -8.96 4.78
CA TYR A 12 26.88 -9.77 3.56
C TYR A 12 26.14 -11.09 3.73
N GLU A 13 26.32 -11.80 4.84
CA GLU A 13 25.62 -13.07 5.09
C GLU A 13 24.09 -12.89 5.09
N ILE A 14 23.60 -11.80 5.69
CA ILE A 14 22.17 -11.47 5.65
C ILE A 14 21.72 -11.13 4.24
N TYR A 15 22.51 -10.33 3.51
CA TYR A 15 22.20 -9.96 2.13
C TYR A 15 22.13 -11.19 1.22
N GLU A 16 23.13 -12.08 1.27
CA GLU A 16 23.13 -13.33 0.51
C GLU A 16 21.92 -14.21 0.87
N ASN A 17 21.62 -14.35 2.17
CA ASN A 17 20.46 -15.11 2.61
C ASN A 17 19.15 -14.54 2.03
N ILE A 18 18.94 -13.23 2.11
CA ILE A 18 17.71 -12.59 1.64
C ILE A 18 17.60 -12.59 0.11
N THR A 19 18.70 -12.37 -0.61
CA THR A 19 18.69 -12.38 -2.09
C THR A 19 18.29 -13.73 -2.68
N SER A 20 18.48 -14.82 -1.92
CA SER A 20 18.06 -16.17 -2.32
C SER A 20 16.56 -16.43 -2.14
N ILE A 21 15.87 -15.55 -1.40
CA ILE A 21 14.47 -15.70 -1.04
C ILE A 21 13.61 -14.83 -1.96
N LYS A 22 12.53 -15.42 -2.47
CA LYS A 22 11.50 -14.67 -3.20
C LYS A 22 10.49 -14.10 -2.21
N ILE A 23 10.74 -12.87 -1.75
CA ILE A 23 9.94 -12.21 -0.71
C ILE A 23 8.44 -12.17 -1.03
N ASN A 24 8.09 -11.94 -2.29
CA ASN A 24 6.71 -11.86 -2.77
C ASN A 24 5.94 -13.21 -2.68
N GLU A 25 6.64 -14.33 -2.53
CA GLU A 25 6.07 -15.67 -2.37
C GLU A 25 5.93 -16.09 -0.89
N ILE A 26 6.41 -15.29 0.07
CA ILE A 26 6.31 -15.62 1.50
C ILE A 26 4.89 -15.37 2.02
N GLU A 27 4.21 -16.42 2.47
CA GLU A 27 2.86 -16.32 3.06
C GLU A 27 2.87 -16.36 4.59
N SER A 28 4.02 -16.64 5.20
CA SER A 28 4.18 -16.77 6.65
C SER A 28 4.57 -15.44 7.32
N GLU A 29 3.70 -14.92 8.19
CA GLU A 29 4.01 -13.76 9.02
C GLU A 29 5.26 -13.97 9.88
N HIS A 30 5.39 -15.16 10.48
CA HIS A 30 6.53 -15.53 11.31
C HIS A 30 7.85 -15.40 10.56
N GLU A 31 7.87 -15.90 9.32
CA GLU A 31 9.06 -15.87 8.48
C GLU A 31 9.44 -14.43 8.12
N ILE A 32 8.46 -13.60 7.78
CA ILE A 32 8.71 -12.19 7.46
C ILE A 32 9.24 -11.44 8.69
N ILE A 33 8.64 -11.62 9.86
CA ILE A 33 9.11 -11.00 11.10
C ILE A 33 10.55 -11.44 11.44
N SER A 34 10.87 -12.72 11.24
CA SER A 34 12.22 -13.24 11.42
C SER A 34 13.23 -12.58 10.48
N LEU A 35 12.88 -12.38 9.21
CA LEU A 35 13.73 -11.66 8.24
C LEU A 35 13.91 -10.19 8.60
N ILE A 36 12.85 -9.51 9.04
CA ILE A 36 12.92 -8.13 9.55
C ILE A 36 13.91 -8.03 10.72
N MET A 37 13.84 -8.96 11.67
CA MET A 37 14.76 -9.02 12.81
C MET A 37 16.23 -9.24 12.39
N LYS A 38 16.46 -10.11 11.41
CA LYS A 38 17.79 -10.33 10.82
C LYS A 38 18.33 -9.06 10.18
N ILE A 39 17.56 -8.35 9.35
CA ILE A 39 17.97 -7.07 8.73
C ILE A 39 18.34 -6.04 9.79
N ASN A 40 17.59 -6.04 10.89
CA ASN A 40 17.80 -5.17 12.02
C ASN A 40 18.94 -5.64 12.97
N MET A 41 19.66 -6.71 12.61
CA MET A 41 20.79 -7.26 13.37
C MET A 41 20.46 -7.60 14.82
N ASN A 42 19.19 -7.93 15.11
CA ASN A 42 18.70 -8.13 16.48
C ASN A 42 19.08 -6.98 17.45
N GLN A 43 19.20 -5.74 16.94
CA GLN A 43 19.33 -4.57 17.81
C GLN A 43 18.15 -4.55 18.79
N SER A 44 18.37 -4.02 19.99
CA SER A 44 17.45 -4.10 21.15
C SER A 44 16.15 -3.33 20.93
N LEU A 45 15.31 -3.80 20.01
CA LEU A 45 13.96 -3.29 19.72
C LEU A 45 12.89 -4.05 20.53
N GLY A 46 13.28 -4.64 21.67
CA GLY A 46 12.45 -5.61 22.38
C GLY A 46 12.30 -6.94 21.61
N THR A 47 11.49 -7.84 22.14
CA THR A 47 11.21 -9.14 21.51
C THR A 47 10.13 -8.97 20.43
N LEU A 48 10.53 -8.74 19.17
CA LEU A 48 9.58 -8.67 18.05
C LEU A 48 9.07 -10.08 17.68
N ASN A 49 7.74 -10.25 17.66
CA ASN A 49 7.01 -11.44 17.24
C ASN A 49 5.59 -11.06 16.78
N GLU A 50 4.77 -12.03 16.35
CA GLU A 50 3.43 -11.76 15.80
C GLU A 50 2.47 -11.08 16.77
N ASN A 51 2.75 -11.15 18.08
CA ASN A 51 1.89 -10.61 19.15
C ASN A 51 2.34 -9.23 19.64
N THR A 52 3.57 -8.83 19.32
CA THR A 52 4.17 -7.60 19.85
C THR A 52 4.28 -6.50 18.81
N ILE A 53 4.30 -6.86 17.52
CA ILE A 53 4.35 -5.89 16.43
C ILE A 53 3.20 -4.88 16.52
N ASN A 54 3.56 -3.60 16.55
CA ASN A 54 2.64 -2.48 16.68
C ASN A 54 3.24 -1.24 15.97
N ALA A 55 2.47 -0.16 15.91
CA ALA A 55 2.86 1.08 15.24
C ALA A 55 4.20 1.66 15.74
N GLU A 56 4.44 1.60 17.05
CA GLU A 56 5.66 2.11 17.68
C GLU A 56 6.88 1.29 17.25
N LEU A 57 6.81 -0.04 17.34
CA LEU A 57 7.90 -0.93 16.92
C LEU A 57 8.19 -0.82 15.43
N ILE A 58 7.16 -0.73 14.58
CA ILE A 58 7.33 -0.51 13.14
C ILE A 58 8.14 0.77 12.91
N SER A 59 7.75 1.86 13.54
CA SER A 59 8.45 3.15 13.42
C SER A 59 9.90 3.06 13.91
N GLN A 60 10.13 2.40 15.06
CA GLN A 60 11.48 2.21 15.62
C GLN A 60 12.39 1.38 14.69
N ILE A 61 11.85 0.34 14.03
CA ILE A 61 12.59 -0.47 13.06
C ILE A 61 13.10 0.43 11.92
N PHE A 62 12.24 1.27 11.34
CA PHE A 62 12.66 2.19 10.29
C PHE A 62 13.72 3.19 10.79
N ARG A 63 13.47 3.88 11.91
CA ARG A 63 14.42 4.86 12.47
C ARG A 63 15.79 4.27 12.74
N SER A 64 15.85 3.06 13.32
CA SER A 64 17.12 2.40 13.62
C SER A 64 17.94 2.09 12.36
N ASN A 65 17.26 1.65 11.29
CA ASN A 65 17.91 1.36 10.02
C ASN A 65 18.42 2.63 9.33
N GLU A 66 17.66 3.73 9.36
CA GLU A 66 18.05 4.96 8.69
C GLU A 66 19.14 5.72 9.45
N ASP A 67 19.13 5.69 10.79
CA ASP A 67 20.23 6.19 11.60
C ASP A 67 21.51 5.40 11.33
N SER A 68 21.40 4.08 11.13
CA SER A 68 22.52 3.24 10.72
C SER A 68 23.02 3.62 9.32
N LEU A 69 22.13 3.82 8.35
CA LEU A 69 22.49 4.30 7.00
C LEU A 69 23.21 5.66 7.06
N SER A 70 22.72 6.59 7.87
CA SER A 70 23.29 7.93 8.03
C SER A 70 24.72 7.87 8.55
N LYS A 71 24.99 7.01 9.54
CA LYS A 71 26.33 6.80 10.08
C LYS A 71 27.26 6.16 9.05
N LEU A 72 26.77 5.14 8.33
CA LEU A 72 27.57 4.41 7.35
C LEU A 72 27.95 5.26 6.15
N LEU A 73 27.05 6.12 5.67
CA LEU A 73 27.32 7.03 4.55
C LEU A 73 28.57 7.89 4.77
N LEU A 74 28.88 8.26 6.02
CA LEU A 74 30.03 9.08 6.37
C LEU A 74 31.31 8.28 6.62
N ILE A 75 31.20 6.98 6.92
CA ILE A 75 32.29 6.19 7.53
C ILE A 75 32.75 5.03 6.62
N ASP A 76 31.83 4.45 5.85
CA ASP A 76 32.09 3.29 5.01
C ASP A 76 31.06 3.19 3.87
N GLN A 77 31.45 3.69 2.69
CA GLN A 77 30.59 3.68 1.50
C GLN A 77 30.21 2.25 1.08
N GLU A 78 31.14 1.29 1.16
CA GLU A 78 30.86 -0.08 0.73
C GLU A 78 29.82 -0.74 1.65
N LEU A 79 29.97 -0.54 2.96
CA LEU A 79 29.01 -1.04 3.94
C LEU A 79 27.66 -0.31 3.85
N PHE A 80 27.68 0.97 3.51
CA PHE A 80 26.48 1.75 3.20
C PHE A 80 25.71 1.14 2.03
N GLU A 81 26.37 0.76 0.93
CA GLU A 81 25.68 0.16 -0.23
C GLU A 81 24.97 -1.15 0.14
N ILE A 82 25.59 -2.02 0.94
CA ILE A 82 24.96 -3.27 1.40
C ILE A 82 23.78 -2.96 2.30
N LYS A 83 23.96 -2.05 3.27
CA LYS A 83 22.89 -1.67 4.20
C LYS A 83 21.72 -1.00 3.47
N PHE A 84 22.00 -0.23 2.42
CA PHE A 84 20.98 0.38 1.57
C PHE A 84 20.14 -0.69 0.87
N LYS A 85 20.77 -1.72 0.28
CA LYS A 85 20.04 -2.85 -0.32
C LYS A 85 19.20 -3.60 0.70
N LEU A 86 19.74 -3.86 1.89
CA LEU A 86 18.98 -4.48 2.99
C LEU A 86 17.80 -3.62 3.44
N TYR A 87 17.94 -2.29 3.39
CA TYR A 87 16.85 -1.37 3.67
C TYR A 87 15.74 -1.43 2.61
N ILE A 88 16.09 -1.63 1.33
CA ILE A 88 15.08 -1.88 0.29
C ILE A 88 14.32 -3.18 0.58
N TYR A 89 15.04 -4.25 0.92
CA TYR A 89 14.40 -5.52 1.33
C TYR A 89 13.51 -5.38 2.57
N LEU A 90 13.87 -4.50 3.51
CA LEU A 90 13.04 -4.20 4.66
C LEU A 90 11.69 -3.61 4.23
N ILE A 91 11.68 -2.68 3.26
CA ILE A 91 10.44 -2.12 2.70
C ILE A 91 9.61 -3.23 2.04
N ASP A 92 10.24 -4.11 1.25
CA ASP A 92 9.53 -5.20 0.57
C ASP A 92 8.92 -6.22 1.55
N LEU A 93 9.61 -6.52 2.66
CA LEU A 93 9.07 -7.37 3.73
C LEU A 93 7.83 -6.72 4.39
N PHE A 94 7.86 -5.41 4.65
CA PHE A 94 6.69 -4.70 5.17
C PHE A 94 5.54 -4.64 4.16
N ASN A 95 5.82 -4.52 2.86
CA ASN A 95 4.82 -4.63 1.80
C ASN A 95 4.15 -6.02 1.82
N GLN A 96 4.93 -7.08 2.01
CA GLN A 96 4.39 -8.43 2.13
C GLN A 96 3.56 -8.60 3.41
N LEU A 97 3.97 -7.99 4.54
CA LEU A 97 3.13 -7.95 5.74
C LEU A 97 1.80 -7.24 5.49
N CYS A 98 1.77 -6.14 4.74
CA CYS A 98 0.51 -5.48 4.37
C CYS A 98 -0.43 -6.43 3.61
N LYS A 99 0.11 -7.25 2.70
CA LYS A 99 -0.67 -8.27 1.96
C LYS A 99 -1.23 -9.36 2.88
N ILE A 100 -0.47 -9.80 3.88
CA ILE A 100 -0.94 -10.79 4.85
C ILE A 100 -1.97 -10.18 5.80
N TYR A 101 -1.70 -8.98 6.31
CA TYR A 101 -2.55 -8.28 7.29
C TYR A 101 -3.87 -7.81 6.69
N SER A 102 -3.94 -7.55 5.38
CA SER A 102 -5.19 -7.22 4.73
C SER A 102 -6.24 -8.33 4.80
N LYS A 103 -5.79 -9.59 4.88
CA LYS A 103 -6.63 -10.79 4.98
C LYS A 103 -6.99 -11.15 6.44
N ASN A 104 -6.46 -10.41 7.43
CA ASN A 104 -6.71 -10.65 8.84
C ASN A 104 -7.32 -9.42 9.50
N ASP A 105 -8.59 -9.50 9.87
CA ASP A 105 -9.34 -8.37 10.42
C ASP A 105 -8.66 -7.70 11.63
N SER A 106 -8.16 -8.51 12.58
CA SER A 106 -7.50 -8.01 13.79
C SER A 106 -6.17 -7.28 13.52
N LYS A 107 -5.48 -7.63 12.43
CA LYS A 107 -4.16 -7.08 12.07
C LYS A 107 -4.21 -6.02 10.99
N ARG A 108 -5.31 -5.93 10.23
CA ARG A 108 -5.53 -4.93 9.17
C ARG A 108 -5.30 -3.49 9.64
N LYS A 109 -5.59 -3.19 10.90
CA LYS A 109 -5.29 -1.90 11.55
C LYS A 109 -3.80 -1.51 11.55
N LEU A 110 -2.88 -2.47 11.37
CA LEU A 110 -1.43 -2.23 11.28
C LEU A 110 -0.98 -1.84 9.88
N VAL A 111 -1.81 -2.01 8.83
CA VAL A 111 -1.47 -1.58 7.47
C VAL A 111 -1.22 -0.07 7.44
N GLU A 112 -2.09 0.73 8.07
CA GLU A 112 -1.93 2.19 8.10
C GLU A 112 -0.62 2.62 8.80
N PRO A 113 -0.29 2.14 10.03
CA PRO A 113 1.01 2.38 10.64
C PRO A 113 2.21 2.03 9.76
N ILE A 114 2.15 0.93 8.98
CA ILE A 114 3.23 0.58 8.05
C ILE A 114 3.38 1.65 6.97
N ILE A 115 2.26 2.07 6.36
CA ILE A 115 2.26 3.08 5.31
C ILE A 115 2.75 4.43 5.82
N GLU A 116 2.34 4.86 7.02
CA GLU A 116 2.83 6.08 7.64
C GLU A 116 4.33 6.03 7.93
N ALA A 117 4.82 4.93 8.49
CA ALA A 117 6.25 4.76 8.73
C ALA A 117 7.07 4.87 7.43
N LEU A 118 6.58 4.30 6.32
CA LEU A 118 7.21 4.43 5.01
C LEU A 118 7.19 5.88 4.49
N ILE A 119 6.10 6.62 4.65
CA ILE A 119 6.00 8.03 4.26
C ILE A 119 7.00 8.90 5.04
N GLU A 120 7.07 8.70 6.35
CA GLU A 120 8.03 9.37 7.21
C GLU A 120 9.46 8.99 6.84
N SER A 121 9.70 7.72 6.51
CA SER A 121 10.98 7.21 6.08
C SER A 121 11.50 7.88 4.82
N LYS A 122 10.65 8.05 3.80
CA LYS A 122 11.00 8.81 2.60
C LYS A 122 11.47 10.23 2.98
N THR A 123 10.70 10.90 3.85
CA THR A 123 10.98 12.27 4.28
C THR A 123 12.30 12.36 5.02
N PHE A 124 12.54 11.43 5.95
CA PHE A 124 13.79 11.35 6.70
C PHE A 124 14.98 11.10 5.80
N LEU A 125 14.91 10.10 4.91
CA LEU A 125 16.00 9.75 4.01
C LEU A 125 16.36 10.93 3.10
N LYS A 126 15.36 11.65 2.59
CA LYS A 126 15.58 12.85 1.77
C LYS A 126 16.26 13.99 2.53
N ILE A 127 15.95 14.17 3.81
CA ILE A 127 16.49 15.26 4.64
C ILE A 127 17.88 14.91 5.17
N LYS A 128 18.07 13.68 5.66
CA LYS A 128 19.29 13.28 6.38
C LYS A 128 20.35 12.67 5.48
N LEU A 129 19.99 12.06 4.36
CA LEU A 129 20.94 11.40 3.46
C LEU A 129 21.06 12.18 2.15
N GLN A 130 22.28 12.56 1.80
CA GLN A 130 22.62 13.08 0.47
C GLN A 130 22.70 11.92 -0.54
N LEU A 131 21.56 11.29 -0.81
CA LEU A 131 21.47 10.21 -1.78
C LEU A 131 21.55 10.76 -3.21
N ASN A 132 22.14 9.98 -4.11
CA ASN A 132 22.07 10.26 -5.54
C ASN A 132 20.65 9.99 -6.07
N GLU A 133 20.37 10.51 -7.26
CA GLU A 133 19.05 10.42 -7.90
C GLU A 133 18.59 8.97 -8.09
N GLU A 134 19.50 8.06 -8.44
CA GLU A 134 19.21 6.63 -8.60
C GLU A 134 18.64 6.02 -7.30
N LYS A 135 19.32 6.23 -6.16
CA LYS A 135 18.86 5.72 -4.86
C LYS A 135 17.55 6.36 -4.42
N ILE A 136 17.36 7.64 -4.71
CA ILE A 136 16.10 8.35 -4.45
C ILE A 136 14.96 7.73 -5.28
N ASN A 137 15.20 7.43 -6.56
CA ASN A 137 14.21 6.80 -7.43
C ASN A 137 13.85 5.40 -6.96
N ILE A 138 14.83 4.62 -6.49
CA ILE A 138 14.57 3.30 -5.90
C ILE A 138 13.65 3.45 -4.67
N ILE A 139 14.01 4.29 -3.71
CA ILE A 139 13.19 4.51 -2.50
C ILE A 139 11.79 5.00 -2.86
N ASN A 140 11.69 6.00 -3.75
CA ASN A 140 10.42 6.57 -4.20
C ASN A 140 9.54 5.51 -4.85
N ASN A 141 10.11 4.61 -5.65
CA ASN A 141 9.34 3.53 -6.24
C ASN A 141 8.80 2.56 -5.18
N HIS A 142 9.65 2.01 -4.33
CA HIS A 142 9.23 1.00 -3.33
C HIS A 142 8.18 1.57 -2.35
N ILE A 143 8.37 2.82 -1.90
CA ILE A 143 7.41 3.50 -1.02
C ILE A 143 6.15 3.92 -1.80
N GLY A 144 6.30 4.39 -3.04
CA GLY A 144 5.18 4.71 -3.91
C GLY A 144 4.26 3.51 -4.11
N GLN A 145 4.85 2.36 -4.46
CA GLN A 145 4.17 1.08 -4.60
C GLN A 145 3.42 0.69 -3.34
N ALA A 146 4.06 0.75 -2.17
CA ALA A 146 3.40 0.49 -0.91
C ALA A 146 2.13 1.35 -0.74
N ARG A 147 2.25 2.65 -1.02
CA ARG A 147 1.15 3.61 -0.82
C ARG A 147 -0.03 3.33 -1.74
N TYR A 148 0.14 3.21 -3.05
CA TYR A 148 -1.01 2.97 -3.94
C TYR A 148 -1.51 1.52 -3.93
N LYS A 149 -0.68 0.55 -3.52
CA LYS A 149 -1.10 -0.85 -3.38
C LYS A 149 -1.86 -1.11 -2.09
N PHE A 150 -1.62 -0.38 -0.99
CA PHE A 150 -2.19 -0.77 0.32
C PHE A 150 -3.00 0.30 1.05
N SER A 151 -2.95 1.60 0.67
CA SER A 151 -3.70 2.65 1.40
C SER A 151 -5.23 2.48 1.33
N HIS A 152 -5.74 1.67 0.39
CA HIS A 152 -7.16 1.36 0.28
C HIS A 152 -7.65 0.30 1.30
N LEU A 153 -6.72 -0.36 1.99
CA LEU A 153 -7.00 -1.49 2.90
C LEU A 153 -7.20 -1.05 4.35
N SER A 154 -6.92 0.21 4.67
CA SER A 154 -6.99 0.76 6.02
C SER A 154 -8.41 0.64 6.58
N TYR A 155 -8.51 0.11 7.79
CA TYR A 155 -9.77 -0.01 8.53
C TYR A 155 -10.09 1.32 9.22
N PHE A 156 -11.34 1.75 9.12
CA PHE A 156 -11.85 2.95 9.77
C PHE A 156 -13.33 2.76 10.10
N GLU A 157 -13.67 2.86 11.37
CA GLU A 157 -15.04 2.73 11.86
C GLU A 157 -15.77 4.06 11.69
N ILE A 158 -16.77 4.09 10.79
CA ILE A 158 -17.55 5.30 10.52
C ILE A 158 -18.79 5.44 11.42
N GLU A 159 -19.17 4.40 12.16
CA GLU A 159 -20.36 4.44 13.01
C GLU A 159 -20.26 5.59 14.03
N GLY A 160 -21.30 6.44 14.07
CA GLY A 160 -21.37 7.58 14.97
C GLY A 160 -20.38 8.71 14.68
N LYS A 161 -19.67 8.69 13.54
CA LYS A 161 -18.78 9.78 13.11
C LYS A 161 -19.55 10.86 12.36
N ASP A 162 -18.99 12.07 12.39
CA ASP A 162 -19.45 13.17 11.55
C ASP A 162 -19.15 12.87 10.08
N ILE A 163 -20.10 13.15 9.18
CA ILE A 163 -19.99 12.76 7.78
C ILE A 163 -18.90 13.52 7.03
N ASP A 164 -18.64 14.79 7.40
CA ASP A 164 -17.56 15.57 6.77
C ASP A 164 -16.21 14.96 7.18
N TYR A 165 -16.06 14.56 8.44
CA TYR A 165 -14.87 13.85 8.91
C TYR A 165 -14.66 12.51 8.19
N VAL A 166 -15.75 11.77 7.91
CA VAL A 166 -15.68 10.54 7.12
C VAL A 166 -15.19 10.83 5.69
N PHE A 167 -15.73 11.84 5.01
CA PHE A 167 -15.26 12.20 3.68
C PHE A 167 -13.81 12.68 3.68
N GLU A 168 -13.40 13.51 4.64
CA GLU A 168 -12.00 13.95 4.78
C GLU A 168 -11.05 12.76 4.97
N TYR A 169 -11.45 11.74 5.74
CA TYR A 169 -10.68 10.51 5.88
C TYR A 169 -10.47 9.82 4.52
N TYR A 170 -11.54 9.58 3.74
CA TYR A 170 -11.40 8.93 2.43
C TYR A 170 -10.66 9.80 1.42
N GLN A 171 -10.85 11.11 1.45
CA GLN A 171 -10.07 12.05 0.62
C GLN A 171 -8.58 11.89 0.91
N SER A 172 -8.18 11.86 2.18
CA SER A 172 -6.78 11.62 2.58
C SER A 172 -6.23 10.30 2.04
N LYS A 173 -7.05 9.23 2.00
CA LYS A 173 -6.65 7.95 1.39
C LYS A 173 -6.49 8.04 -0.12
N CYS A 174 -7.41 8.71 -0.82
CA CYS A 174 -7.29 8.96 -2.25
C CYS A 174 -5.98 9.70 -2.56
N GLU A 175 -5.68 10.76 -1.82
CA GLU A 175 -4.44 11.53 -1.96
C GLU A 175 -3.20 10.67 -1.74
N LYS A 176 -3.23 9.77 -0.74
CA LYS A 176 -2.13 8.81 -0.50
C LYS A 176 -1.93 7.84 -1.66
N ILE A 177 -3.02 7.31 -2.24
CA ILE A 177 -2.97 6.40 -3.39
C ILE A 177 -2.41 7.14 -4.62
N VAL A 178 -2.96 8.30 -4.96
CA VAL A 178 -2.54 9.07 -6.14
C VAL A 178 -1.09 9.50 -6.02
N HIS A 179 -0.70 10.11 -4.89
CA HIS A 179 0.69 10.52 -4.68
C HIS A 179 1.63 9.30 -4.65
N GLY A 180 1.19 8.15 -4.15
CA GLY A 180 1.94 6.90 -4.25
C GLY A 180 2.22 6.49 -5.70
N PHE A 181 1.18 6.51 -6.54
CA PHE A 181 1.28 6.16 -7.96
C PHE A 181 2.15 7.14 -8.73
N GLU A 182 1.99 8.45 -8.50
CA GLU A 182 2.82 9.49 -9.11
C GLU A 182 4.30 9.32 -8.77
N LEU A 183 4.64 9.00 -7.52
CA LEU A 183 6.03 8.74 -7.13
C LEU A 183 6.64 7.56 -7.86
N SER A 184 5.91 6.46 -7.98
CA SER A 184 6.37 5.31 -8.75
C SER A 184 6.46 5.65 -10.24
N LYS A 185 5.49 6.38 -10.79
CA LYS A 185 5.49 6.82 -12.19
C LYS A 185 6.70 7.72 -12.51
N ASP A 186 7.03 8.66 -11.65
CA ASP A 186 8.18 9.57 -11.80
C ASP A 186 9.51 8.80 -11.79
N SER A 187 9.59 7.73 -11.01
CA SER A 187 10.71 6.77 -11.03
C SER A 187 10.64 5.75 -12.19
N SER A 188 9.73 5.93 -13.14
CA SER A 188 9.42 4.99 -14.23
C SER A 188 9.10 3.56 -13.76
N PHE A 189 8.56 3.41 -12.55
CA PHE A 189 8.28 2.13 -11.88
C PHE A 189 9.51 1.23 -11.71
N LEU A 190 10.72 1.81 -11.82
CA LEU A 190 11.98 1.07 -12.02
C LEU A 190 11.97 0.07 -13.20
N SER A 191 11.01 0.20 -14.12
CA SER A 191 10.86 -0.68 -15.28
C SER A 191 11.03 0.08 -16.59
N TYR A 192 11.73 -0.55 -17.52
CA TYR A 192 11.86 -0.11 -18.91
C TYR A 192 10.76 -0.71 -19.81
N LEU A 193 9.96 -1.66 -19.32
CA LEU A 193 8.93 -2.34 -20.10
C LEU A 193 7.60 -1.61 -20.04
N LYS A 194 6.99 -1.40 -21.21
CA LYS A 194 5.68 -0.74 -21.34
C LYS A 194 4.56 -1.52 -20.63
N ASN A 195 4.59 -2.85 -20.66
CA ASN A 195 3.56 -3.70 -20.06
C ASN A 195 3.47 -3.52 -18.54
N ASP A 196 4.60 -3.35 -17.85
CA ASP A 196 4.62 -3.16 -16.40
C ASP A 196 3.94 -1.83 -16.01
N LYS A 197 4.14 -0.78 -16.80
CA LYS A 197 3.49 0.54 -16.57
C LYS A 197 1.98 0.45 -16.70
N GLU A 198 1.48 -0.36 -17.63
CA GLU A 198 0.04 -0.56 -17.83
C GLU A 198 -0.57 -1.41 -16.71
N ILE A 199 0.14 -2.45 -16.26
CA ILE A 199 -0.23 -3.23 -15.07
C ILE A 199 -0.34 -2.31 -13.85
N GLU A 200 0.67 -1.49 -13.59
CA GLU A 200 0.68 -0.61 -12.42
C GLU A 200 -0.41 0.48 -12.50
N LYS A 201 -0.72 0.99 -13.70
CA LYS A 201 -1.89 1.87 -13.90
C LYS A 201 -3.21 1.17 -13.57
N ASN A 202 -3.38 -0.08 -14.00
CA ASN A 202 -4.59 -0.84 -13.69
C ASN A 202 -4.71 -1.14 -12.20
N ILE A 203 -3.62 -1.48 -11.50
CA ILE A 203 -3.60 -1.65 -10.04
C ILE A 203 -4.03 -0.35 -9.35
N PHE A 204 -3.47 0.79 -9.77
CA PHE A 204 -3.83 2.11 -9.25
C PHE A 204 -5.33 2.41 -9.38
N ILE A 205 -5.89 2.31 -10.60
CA ILE A 205 -7.32 2.58 -10.85
C ILE A 205 -8.18 1.58 -10.06
N ASN A 206 -7.82 0.29 -10.09
CA ASN A 206 -8.56 -0.75 -9.39
C ASN A 206 -8.65 -0.50 -7.87
N ASN A 207 -7.56 -0.07 -7.26
CA ASN A 207 -7.49 0.22 -5.83
C ASN A 207 -8.22 1.51 -5.46
N LEU A 208 -8.09 2.55 -6.28
CA LEU A 208 -8.78 3.82 -6.06
C LEU A 208 -10.30 3.66 -6.22
N SER A 209 -10.76 2.97 -7.29
CA SER A 209 -12.18 2.68 -7.49
C SER A 209 -12.75 1.85 -6.35
N PHE A 210 -12.02 0.83 -5.90
CA PHE A 210 -12.46 -0.03 -4.81
C PHE A 210 -12.55 0.70 -3.47
N LEU A 211 -11.60 1.58 -3.14
CA LEU A 211 -11.68 2.44 -1.96
C LEU A 211 -12.97 3.27 -1.94
N LEU A 212 -13.29 3.89 -3.08
CA LEU A 212 -14.47 4.75 -3.20
C LEU A 212 -15.78 3.97 -3.24
N LEU A 213 -15.78 2.75 -3.79
CA LEU A 213 -16.91 1.83 -3.65
C LEU A 213 -17.13 1.46 -2.19
N LYS A 214 -16.08 1.10 -1.44
CA LYS A 214 -16.19 0.84 -0.01
C LYS A 214 -16.80 2.03 0.72
N MET A 215 -16.25 3.23 0.55
CA MET A 215 -16.80 4.46 1.12
C MET A 215 -18.29 4.61 0.83
N HIS A 216 -18.68 4.48 -0.44
CA HIS A 216 -20.05 4.69 -0.89
C HIS A 216 -21.04 3.75 -0.20
N TYR A 217 -20.70 2.46 -0.11
CA TYR A 217 -21.57 1.45 0.49
C TYR A 217 -21.59 1.50 2.01
N GLU A 218 -20.44 1.78 2.63
CA GLU A 218 -20.33 1.95 4.08
C GLU A 218 -21.18 3.13 4.55
N ILE A 219 -21.07 4.29 3.89
CA ILE A 219 -21.87 5.47 4.21
C ILE A 219 -23.36 5.22 3.92
N LYS A 220 -23.73 4.51 2.84
CA LYS A 220 -25.14 4.15 2.60
C LYS A 220 -25.71 3.30 3.72
N TYR A 221 -24.90 2.42 4.31
CA TYR A 221 -25.31 1.57 5.42
C TYR A 221 -25.54 2.39 6.70
N PHE A 222 -24.56 3.19 7.12
CA PHE A 222 -24.63 3.96 8.37
C PHE A 222 -25.42 5.27 8.28
N HIS A 223 -25.52 5.86 7.08
CA HIS A 223 -26.22 7.12 6.80
C HIS A 223 -27.19 7.01 5.60
N PRO A 224 -28.20 6.13 5.64
CA PRO A 224 -29.05 5.79 4.48
C PRO A 224 -29.91 6.96 3.94
N LYS A 225 -30.03 8.05 4.69
CA LYS A 225 -30.78 9.26 4.30
C LYS A 225 -29.88 10.37 3.73
N LEU A 226 -28.56 10.18 3.74
CA LEU A 226 -27.62 11.15 3.22
C LEU A 226 -27.78 11.27 1.71
N LYS A 227 -27.73 12.51 1.22
CA LYS A 227 -27.58 12.82 -0.20
C LYS A 227 -26.11 13.17 -0.43
N PHE A 228 -25.32 12.24 -0.94
CA PHE A 228 -23.87 12.42 -1.09
C PHE A 228 -23.58 13.63 -1.99
N TRP A 229 -24.35 13.78 -3.07
CA TRP A 229 -24.18 14.86 -4.02
C TRP A 229 -24.45 16.27 -3.47
N ASP A 230 -25.00 16.40 -2.28
CA ASP A 230 -25.16 17.71 -1.62
C ASP A 230 -23.92 18.09 -0.79
N ASN A 231 -23.04 17.13 -0.49
CA ASN A 231 -21.86 17.34 0.34
C ASN A 231 -20.66 17.88 -0.48
N PRO A 232 -20.01 18.98 -0.05
CA PRO A 232 -18.87 19.55 -0.78
C PRO A 232 -17.62 18.68 -0.76
N TYR A 233 -17.37 17.91 0.31
CA TYR A 233 -16.24 17.00 0.40
C TYR A 233 -16.40 15.79 -0.53
N TYR A 234 -17.62 15.26 -0.65
CA TYR A 234 -17.89 14.20 -1.63
C TYR A 234 -17.60 14.67 -3.07
N LYS A 235 -18.03 15.89 -3.43
CA LYS A 235 -17.72 16.48 -4.75
C LYS A 235 -16.22 16.59 -5.00
N LYS A 236 -15.45 17.04 -4.00
CA LYS A 236 -13.97 17.09 -4.10
C LYS A 236 -13.38 15.72 -4.38
N ILE A 237 -13.86 14.66 -3.71
CA ILE A 237 -13.40 13.29 -3.95
C ILE A 237 -13.71 12.85 -5.38
N VAL A 238 -14.91 13.15 -5.87
CA VAL A 238 -15.32 12.82 -7.23
C VAL A 238 -14.43 13.52 -8.26
N ASP A 239 -14.25 14.84 -8.12
CA ASP A 239 -13.39 15.61 -9.02
C ASP A 239 -11.94 15.10 -9.00
N PHE A 240 -11.41 14.82 -7.81
CA PHE A 240 -10.08 14.25 -7.63
C PHE A 240 -9.91 12.89 -8.31
N PHE A 241 -10.94 12.02 -8.26
CA PHE A 241 -10.92 10.74 -8.97
C PHE A 241 -10.80 10.92 -10.48
N TYR A 242 -11.60 11.81 -11.07
CA TYR A 242 -11.55 12.08 -12.50
C TYR A 242 -10.21 12.67 -12.94
N GLU A 243 -9.70 13.65 -12.19
CA GLU A 243 -8.41 14.29 -12.47
C GLU A 243 -7.25 13.30 -12.41
N SER A 244 -7.22 12.44 -11.38
CA SER A 244 -6.12 11.50 -11.17
C SER A 244 -6.11 10.31 -12.13
N THR A 245 -7.27 9.86 -12.60
CA THR A 245 -7.38 8.68 -13.47
C THR A 245 -7.30 9.00 -14.97
N ASN A 246 -7.55 10.25 -15.36
CA ASN A 246 -7.69 10.68 -16.76
C ASN A 246 -8.72 9.83 -17.54
N LEU A 247 -9.77 9.38 -16.87
CA LEU A 247 -10.90 8.70 -17.51
C LEU A 247 -11.82 9.72 -18.17
N GLU A 248 -12.54 9.30 -19.22
CA GLU A 248 -13.51 10.18 -19.89
C GLU A 248 -14.59 10.62 -18.88
N ASN A 249 -14.91 11.92 -18.87
CA ASN A 249 -15.97 12.48 -18.04
C ASN A 249 -17.32 11.95 -18.52
N ILE A 250 -17.81 10.89 -17.86
CA ILE A 250 -19.24 10.62 -17.81
C ILE A 250 -19.88 11.85 -17.14
N ASP A 251 -21.14 12.13 -17.49
CA ASP A 251 -21.91 13.22 -16.88
C ASP A 251 -21.79 13.18 -15.36
N LYS A 252 -21.00 14.13 -14.84
CA LYS A 252 -20.69 14.30 -13.42
C LYS A 252 -21.92 14.70 -12.62
N SER A 253 -23.04 15.05 -13.22
CA SER A 253 -24.17 15.64 -12.50
C SER A 253 -24.95 14.66 -11.61
N LEU A 254 -24.70 13.34 -11.70
CA LEU A 254 -25.45 12.32 -10.99
C LEU A 254 -24.56 11.37 -10.18
N GLU A 255 -24.83 11.27 -8.88
CA GLU A 255 -24.18 10.31 -7.96
C GLU A 255 -24.22 8.87 -8.47
N LYS A 256 -25.38 8.45 -9.02
CA LYS A 256 -25.55 7.11 -9.61
C LYS A 256 -24.62 6.86 -10.79
N ASN A 257 -24.27 7.89 -11.56
CA ASN A 257 -23.32 7.77 -12.66
C ASN A 257 -21.91 7.53 -12.11
N PHE A 258 -21.55 8.20 -11.02
CA PHE A 258 -20.26 8.00 -10.38
C PHE A 258 -20.13 6.60 -9.78
N GLU A 259 -21.12 6.13 -9.03
CA GLU A 259 -21.14 4.75 -8.51
C GLU A 259 -21.02 3.72 -9.65
N LYS A 260 -21.79 3.91 -10.73
CA LYS A 260 -21.73 3.03 -11.90
C LYS A 260 -20.33 3.03 -12.53
N LEU A 261 -19.72 4.21 -12.71
CA LEU A 261 -18.36 4.34 -13.22
C LEU A 261 -17.36 3.59 -12.35
N LEU A 262 -17.44 3.75 -11.03
CA LEU A 262 -16.53 3.08 -10.10
C LEU A 262 -16.63 1.55 -10.21
N VAL A 263 -17.86 1.00 -10.31
CA VAL A 263 -18.08 -0.43 -10.55
C VAL A 263 -17.49 -0.87 -11.89
N GLU A 264 -17.77 -0.13 -12.96
CA GLU A 264 -17.28 -0.47 -14.31
C GLU A 264 -15.75 -0.49 -14.37
N GLU A 265 -15.10 0.53 -13.82
CA GLU A 265 -13.65 0.60 -13.79
C GLU A 265 -13.03 -0.43 -12.84
N PHE A 266 -13.65 -0.69 -11.69
CA PHE A 266 -13.22 -1.77 -10.80
C PHE A 266 -13.24 -3.13 -11.51
N ILE A 267 -14.34 -3.47 -12.19
CA ILE A 267 -14.49 -4.75 -12.88
C ILE A 267 -13.54 -4.86 -14.07
N LYS A 268 -13.50 -3.84 -14.93
CA LYS A 268 -12.62 -3.79 -16.10
C LYS A 268 -11.14 -3.96 -15.74
N THR A 269 -10.67 -3.19 -14.76
CA THR A 269 -9.28 -3.28 -14.30
C THR A 269 -9.00 -4.60 -13.60
N SER A 270 -9.97 -5.16 -12.87
CA SER A 270 -9.84 -6.49 -12.27
C SER A 270 -9.62 -7.56 -13.33
N PHE A 271 -10.47 -7.65 -14.34
CA PHE A 271 -10.31 -8.64 -15.42
C PHE A 271 -9.00 -8.49 -16.18
N TYR A 272 -8.57 -7.25 -16.43
CA TYR A 272 -7.26 -7.00 -17.01
C TYR A 272 -6.14 -7.62 -16.16
N LEU A 273 -6.18 -7.43 -14.83
CA LEU A 273 -5.16 -7.94 -13.90
C LEU A 273 -5.20 -9.47 -13.77
N GLU A 274 -6.39 -10.07 -13.71
CA GLU A 274 -6.56 -11.53 -13.70
C GLU A 274 -5.97 -12.16 -14.97
N ALA A 275 -6.19 -11.55 -16.14
CA ALA A 275 -5.59 -11.99 -17.40
C ALA A 275 -4.06 -11.88 -17.44
N LYS A 276 -3.46 -11.13 -16.50
CA LYS A 276 -2.00 -11.05 -16.27
C LYS A 276 -1.52 -11.94 -15.11
N GLY A 277 -2.39 -12.76 -14.53
CA GLY A 277 -2.08 -13.64 -13.41
C GLY A 277 -1.99 -12.91 -12.06
N ILE A 278 -2.58 -11.72 -11.95
CA ILE A 278 -2.64 -10.94 -10.71
C ILE A 278 -4.06 -11.05 -10.15
N SER A 279 -4.22 -11.90 -9.13
CA SER A 279 -5.52 -12.09 -8.49
C SER A 279 -5.88 -10.91 -7.61
N VAL A 280 -6.97 -10.21 -7.95
CA VAL A 280 -7.48 -9.04 -7.22
C VAL A 280 -8.97 -9.16 -6.88
N ILE A 281 -9.73 -9.92 -7.67
CA ILE A 281 -11.18 -10.06 -7.47
C ILE A 281 -11.44 -10.80 -6.16
N ASP A 282 -10.88 -12.00 -6.04
CA ASP A 282 -11.09 -12.85 -4.87
C ASP A 282 -10.55 -12.20 -3.59
N GLU A 283 -9.38 -11.56 -3.68
CA GLU A 283 -8.79 -10.84 -2.54
C GLU A 283 -9.71 -9.71 -2.04
N LYS A 284 -10.36 -8.98 -2.96
CA LYS A 284 -11.25 -7.87 -2.62
C LYS A 284 -12.62 -8.33 -2.14
N ILE A 285 -13.17 -9.40 -2.72
CA ILE A 285 -14.39 -10.03 -2.22
C ILE A 285 -14.17 -10.53 -0.78
N GLN A 286 -13.05 -11.22 -0.52
CA GLN A 286 -12.69 -11.66 0.84
C GLN A 286 -12.60 -10.48 1.81
N LEU A 287 -12.01 -9.35 1.38
CA LEU A 287 -11.95 -8.15 2.21
C LEU A 287 -13.33 -7.58 2.55
N LEU A 288 -14.25 -7.54 1.58
CA LEU A 288 -15.63 -7.08 1.81
C LEU A 288 -16.41 -8.03 2.72
N GLN A 289 -16.16 -9.34 2.62
CA GLN A 289 -16.82 -10.35 3.44
C GLN A 289 -16.50 -10.24 4.93
N LEU A 290 -15.38 -9.59 5.29
CA LEU A 290 -15.06 -9.30 6.70
C LEU A 290 -16.13 -8.43 7.37
N ASN A 291 -16.79 -7.56 6.61
CA ASN A 291 -17.93 -6.74 7.05
C ASN A 291 -19.13 -6.96 6.13
N THR A 292 -19.60 -8.22 6.02
CA THR A 292 -20.60 -8.61 5.01
C THR A 292 -21.88 -7.74 5.08
N ASP A 293 -22.34 -7.36 6.26
CA ASP A 293 -23.59 -6.58 6.38
C ASP A 293 -23.48 -5.19 5.75
N GLU A 294 -22.34 -4.52 5.91
CA GLU A 294 -22.06 -3.19 5.33
C GLU A 294 -21.94 -3.25 3.80
N TYR A 295 -21.40 -4.34 3.26
CA TYR A 295 -21.00 -4.44 1.85
C TYR A 295 -21.79 -5.46 1.03
N LYS A 296 -22.84 -6.08 1.57
CA LYS A 296 -23.61 -7.14 0.91
C LYS A 296 -24.03 -6.76 -0.51
N GLN A 297 -24.59 -5.57 -0.68
CA GLN A 297 -25.05 -5.10 -1.99
C GLN A 297 -23.88 -4.95 -2.98
N LEU A 298 -22.71 -4.49 -2.53
CA LEU A 298 -21.52 -4.37 -3.37
C LEU A 298 -20.98 -5.75 -3.77
N ILE A 299 -20.96 -6.71 -2.84
CA ILE A 299 -20.59 -8.10 -3.11
C ILE A 299 -21.51 -8.69 -4.19
N ASP A 300 -22.83 -8.55 -4.03
CA ASP A 300 -23.81 -9.06 -5.00
C ASP A 300 -23.62 -8.46 -6.41
N ILE A 301 -23.32 -7.15 -6.48
CA ILE A 301 -23.04 -6.46 -7.76
C ILE A 301 -21.76 -6.99 -8.41
N ILE A 302 -20.68 -7.15 -7.64
CA ILE A 302 -19.40 -7.65 -8.15
C ILE A 302 -19.58 -9.09 -8.64
N THR A 303 -20.15 -9.97 -7.81
CA THR A 303 -20.34 -11.39 -8.15
C THR A 303 -21.28 -11.58 -9.35
N SER A 304 -22.36 -10.80 -9.45
CA SER A 304 -23.26 -10.88 -10.61
C SER A 304 -22.59 -10.45 -11.91
N LYS A 305 -21.78 -9.39 -11.89
CA LYS A 305 -21.02 -8.94 -13.07
C LYS A 305 -19.99 -9.98 -13.53
N ILE A 306 -19.29 -10.61 -12.58
CA ILE A 306 -18.33 -11.68 -12.88
C ILE A 306 -19.01 -12.87 -13.56
N ASN A 307 -20.18 -13.28 -13.07
CA ASN A 307 -20.92 -14.41 -13.64
C ASN A 307 -21.44 -14.15 -15.07
N VAL A 308 -21.76 -12.89 -15.41
CA VAL A 308 -22.19 -12.51 -16.76
C VAL A 308 -21.03 -12.59 -17.75
N ASP A 309 -19.85 -12.08 -17.38
CA ASP A 309 -18.69 -12.08 -18.28
C ASP A 309 -18.06 -13.47 -18.45
N ASN A 310 -18.23 -14.39 -17.48
CA ASN A 310 -17.81 -15.80 -17.62
C ASN A 310 -18.77 -16.64 -18.47
N ALA A 311 -19.98 -16.14 -18.77
CA ALA A 311 -21.00 -16.86 -19.54
C ALA A 311 -21.04 -16.45 -21.04
N GLY A 312 -20.23 -15.47 -21.45
CA GLY A 312 -20.08 -15.00 -22.83
C GLY A 312 -18.78 -15.47 -23.47
#